data_AF-A0A3D2P5M7-F1
#
_entry.id   AF-A0A3D2P5M7-F1
#
_cell.length_a   1.000
_cell.length_b   1.000
_cell.length_c   1.000
_cell.angle_alpha   90.00
_cell.angle_beta   90.00
_cell.angle_gamma   90.00
#
_symmetry.space_group_name_H-M   'P 1'
#
loop_
_entity.id
_entity.type
_entity.pdbx_description
1 polymer ?
#
loop_
_entity_poly.entity_id
_entity_poly.type
_entity_poly.pdbx_seq_one_letter_code
_entity_poly.pdbx_strand_id
1 'polypeptide(L)'
;MNRRIFMGLALAGMAAPGALAQEGIRLRDFYNKDMSYSDIALELAGKTVTIEGFMAPPLQAESRFFVLTNRPLAICPFCDTEADWPNDIAAIYTKRMVVVEPFNVLLAVTGVLDLESYRDPDTGFLSRLRLMDA
;
A
#
# COMPACT_ATOMS: atom_id res chain seq x y z
N MET A 1 45.06 -50.65 -5.25
CA MET A 1 46.03 -49.53 -5.13
C MET A 1 45.24 -48.24 -5.18
N ASN A 2 45.25 -47.48 -4.08
CA ASN A 2 44.58 -46.19 -3.92
C ASN A 2 44.94 -45.18 -5.00
N ARG A 3 44.00 -44.26 -5.31
CA ARG A 3 44.26 -42.81 -5.30
C ARG A 3 42.94 -42.01 -5.32
N ARG A 4 42.60 -41.50 -4.14
CA ARG A 4 41.60 -40.47 -3.88
C ARG A 4 42.17 -39.12 -4.31
N ILE A 5 41.44 -38.29 -5.06
CA ILE A 5 41.80 -36.89 -5.33
C ILE A 5 40.55 -35.99 -5.32
N PHE A 6 40.47 -35.21 -4.22
CA PHE A 6 40.04 -33.81 -4.03
C PHE A 6 38.71 -33.27 -4.59
N MET A 7 37.74 -33.17 -3.67
CA MET A 7 37.05 -31.96 -3.15
C MET A 7 37.22 -30.61 -3.90
N GLY A 8 36.08 -29.93 -4.12
CA GLY A 8 36.03 -28.49 -4.34
C GLY A 8 34.71 -27.97 -4.93
N LEU A 9 33.56 -28.19 -4.29
CA LEU A 9 32.30 -27.53 -4.69
C LEU A 9 32.12 -26.25 -3.84
N ALA A 10 32.44 -25.10 -4.41
CA ALA A 10 32.20 -23.81 -3.78
C ALA A 10 30.70 -23.49 -3.83
N LEU A 11 30.01 -23.54 -2.68
CA LEU A 11 28.70 -22.89 -2.54
C LEU A 11 28.92 -21.38 -2.46
N ALA A 12 28.68 -20.69 -3.57
CA ALA A 12 28.46 -19.25 -3.54
C ALA A 12 27.11 -19.00 -2.85
N GLY A 13 27.17 -18.54 -1.59
CA GLY A 13 25.99 -18.09 -0.87
C GLY A 13 25.41 -16.86 -1.56
N MET A 14 24.24 -17.00 -2.17
CA MET A 14 23.38 -15.86 -2.49
C MET A 14 22.90 -15.26 -1.16
N ALA A 15 23.58 -14.22 -0.69
CA ALA A 15 23.02 -13.33 0.32
C ALA A 15 21.90 -12.53 -0.36
N ALA A 16 20.65 -12.99 -0.20
CA ALA A 16 19.51 -12.14 -0.48
C ALA A 16 19.54 -10.99 0.54
N PRO A 17 19.47 -9.72 0.11
CA PRO A 17 19.32 -8.62 1.05
C PRO A 17 18.01 -8.83 1.80
N GLY A 18 18.10 -8.97 3.12
CA GLY A 18 16.93 -8.99 3.99
C GLY A 18 16.13 -7.72 3.75
N ALA A 19 14.87 -7.88 3.35
CA ALA A 19 13.91 -6.80 3.40
C ALA A 19 13.89 -6.31 4.85
N LEU A 20 14.51 -5.16 5.10
CA LEU A 20 14.36 -4.47 6.36
C LEU A 20 12.86 -4.22 6.51
N ALA A 21 12.25 -4.87 7.50
CA ALA A 21 10.91 -4.58 7.93
C ALA A 21 10.89 -3.11 8.35
N GLN A 22 10.47 -2.26 7.43
CA GLN A 22 10.26 -0.84 7.66
C GLN A 22 9.23 -0.76 8.80
N GLU A 23 9.60 -0.14 9.93
CA GLU A 23 8.63 0.19 10.98
C GLU A 23 7.39 0.78 10.31
N GLY A 24 6.23 0.16 10.59
CA GLY A 24 5.04 0.26 9.75
C GLY A 24 4.63 1.71 9.49
N ILE A 25 4.80 2.15 8.24
CA ILE A 25 4.40 3.49 7.81
C ILE A 25 2.89 3.59 7.92
N ARG A 26 2.42 4.61 8.64
CA ARG A 26 0.99 4.88 8.79
C ARG A 26 0.55 5.89 7.75
N LEU A 27 -0.73 5.85 7.38
CA LEU A 27 -1.31 6.80 6.41
C LEU A 27 -1.06 8.28 6.76
N ARG A 28 -1.10 8.61 8.05
CA ARG A 28 -0.86 9.98 8.53
C ARG A 28 0.56 10.47 8.26
N ASP A 29 1.53 9.55 8.16
CA ASP A 29 2.95 9.88 8.05
C ASP A 29 3.29 10.42 6.65
N PHE A 30 2.40 10.23 5.67
CA PHE A 30 2.53 10.77 4.32
C PHE A 30 2.17 12.26 4.21
N TYR A 31 1.67 12.88 5.28
CA TYR A 31 1.20 14.25 5.27
C TYR A 31 1.84 15.09 6.36
N ASN A 32 2.20 16.32 6.00
CA ASN A 32 2.50 17.38 6.96
C ASN A 32 1.21 17.94 7.58
N LYS A 33 1.35 18.79 8.60
CA LYS A 33 0.20 19.43 9.28
C LYS A 33 -0.62 20.34 8.36
N ASP A 34 -0.04 20.83 7.28
CA ASP A 34 -0.68 21.69 6.28
C ASP A 34 -1.26 20.91 5.08
N MET A 35 -1.31 19.58 5.16
CA MET A 35 -1.79 18.68 4.10
C MET A 35 -0.92 18.62 2.83
N SER A 36 0.29 19.19 2.87
CA SER A 36 1.34 18.89 1.90
C SER A 36 1.91 17.49 2.13
N TYR A 37 2.49 16.88 1.09
CA TYR A 37 3.18 15.60 1.22
C TYR A 37 4.43 15.75 2.10
N SER A 38 4.62 14.81 3.01
CA SER A 38 5.82 14.75 3.84
C SER A 38 7.05 14.30 3.04
N ASP A 39 8.24 14.51 3.60
CA ASP A 39 9.49 14.10 2.96
C ASP A 39 9.54 12.58 2.69
N ILE A 40 9.01 11.78 3.63
CA ILE A 40 8.93 10.32 3.46
C ILE A 40 7.96 9.95 2.33
N ALA A 41 6.86 10.68 2.14
CA ALA A 41 5.96 10.42 1.02
C ALA A 41 6.69 10.65 -0.32
N LEU A 42 7.37 11.79 -0.44
CA LEU A 42 8.10 12.15 -1.65
C LEU A 42 9.26 11.19 -1.93
N GLU A 43 9.97 10.73 -0.89
CA GLU A 43 11.04 9.73 -1.04
C GLU A 43 10.52 8.37 -1.50
N LEU A 44 9.32 7.99 -1.06
CA LEU A 44 8.70 6.70 -1.37
C LEU A 44 7.83 6.70 -2.61
N ALA A 45 7.59 7.86 -3.23
CA ALA A 45 6.82 7.97 -4.46
C ALA A 45 7.38 7.06 -5.56
N GLY A 46 6.51 6.24 -6.17
CA GLY A 46 6.87 5.24 -7.17
C GLY A 46 7.55 3.98 -6.62
N LYS A 47 7.77 3.86 -5.30
CA LYS A 47 8.34 2.67 -4.66
C LYS A 47 7.25 1.77 -4.09
N THR A 48 7.58 0.49 -3.92
CA THR A 48 6.74 -0.45 -3.18
C THR A 48 6.80 -0.16 -1.69
N VAL A 49 5.65 0.09 -1.08
CA VAL A 49 5.49 0.32 0.37
C VAL A 49 4.44 -0.63 0.93
N THR A 50 4.49 -0.87 2.24
CA THR A 50 3.44 -1.59 2.96
C THR A 50 2.80 -0.66 3.98
N ILE A 51 1.48 -0.56 3.93
CA ILE A 51 0.69 0.31 4.81
C ILE A 51 -0.30 -0.56 5.59
N GLU A 52 -0.39 -0.34 6.89
CA GLU A 52 -1.41 -0.96 7.73
C GLU A 52 -2.66 -0.08 7.85
N GLY A 53 -3.83 -0.69 7.84
CA GLY A 53 -5.10 0.01 8.00
C GLY A 53 -6.31 -0.90 7.92
N PHE A 54 -7.50 -0.31 7.86
CA PHE A 54 -8.77 -1.00 7.81
C PHE A 54 -9.43 -0.77 6.46
N MET A 55 -10.00 -1.82 5.88
CA MET A 55 -10.81 -1.70 4.67
C MET A 55 -12.10 -0.94 4.99
N ALA A 56 -12.28 0.21 4.36
CA ALA A 56 -13.60 0.83 4.29
C ALA A 56 -14.52 -0.07 3.45
N PRO A 57 -15.80 -0.23 3.83
CA PRO A 57 -16.75 -1.02 3.06
C PRO A 57 -16.74 -0.60 1.58
N PRO A 58 -16.56 -1.56 0.65
CA PRO A 58 -16.35 -1.23 -0.74
C PRO A 58 -17.61 -0.62 -1.35
N LEU A 59 -17.42 0.33 -2.27
CA LEU A 59 -18.50 1.03 -2.97
C LEU A 59 -19.26 0.09 -3.92
N GLN A 60 -18.61 -0.98 -4.35
CA GLN A 60 -19.13 -1.98 -5.27
C GLN A 60 -18.73 -3.38 -4.81
N ALA A 61 -19.66 -4.32 -4.85
CA ALA A 61 -19.38 -5.72 -4.59
C ALA A 61 -18.42 -6.25 -5.67
N GLU A 62 -17.41 -7.01 -5.24
CA GLU A 62 -16.42 -7.61 -6.14
C GLU A 62 -15.70 -6.53 -6.99
N SER A 63 -14.93 -5.66 -6.34
CA SER A 63 -14.12 -4.66 -7.03
C SER A 63 -12.62 -4.98 -6.93
N ARG A 64 -11.83 -4.44 -7.85
CA ARG A 64 -10.35 -4.36 -7.75
C ARG A 64 -9.89 -3.07 -7.07
N PHE A 65 -10.80 -2.42 -6.35
CA PHE A 65 -10.61 -1.15 -5.70
C PHE A 65 -11.26 -1.17 -4.31
N PHE A 66 -10.56 -0.63 -3.32
CA PHE A 66 -11.13 -0.29 -2.02
C PHE A 66 -10.37 0.89 -1.39
N VAL A 67 -10.92 1.45 -0.31
CA VAL A 67 -10.26 2.52 0.45
C VAL A 67 -9.69 1.93 1.74
N LEU A 68 -8.40 2.11 1.96
CA LEU A 68 -7.72 1.79 3.22
C LEU A 68 -7.79 3.00 4.13
N THR A 69 -8.06 2.76 5.42
CA THR A 69 -8.29 3.82 6.41
C THR A 69 -7.46 3.57 7.66
N ASN A 70 -7.07 4.62 8.40
CA ASN A 70 -6.27 4.47 9.62
C ASN A 70 -7.10 3.99 10.83
N ARG A 71 -8.43 3.99 10.71
CA ARG A 71 -9.38 3.64 11.77
C ARG A 71 -10.59 2.93 11.16
N PRO A 72 -11.21 1.97 11.86
CA PRO A 72 -12.42 1.30 11.36
C PRO A 72 -13.52 2.29 11.02
N LEU A 73 -14.05 2.23 9.78
CA LEU A 73 -15.18 3.04 9.34
C LEU A 73 -16.32 2.14 8.86
N ALA A 74 -17.54 2.44 9.28
CA ALA A 74 -18.74 1.74 8.79
C ALA A 74 -19.22 2.28 7.43
N ILE A 75 -18.77 3.47 7.02
CA ILE A 75 -19.13 4.14 5.76
C ILE A 75 -17.88 4.86 5.23
N CYS A 76 -17.62 4.76 3.92
CA CYS A 76 -16.57 5.53 3.26
C CYS A 76 -16.97 7.02 3.17
N PRO A 77 -16.18 7.96 3.71
CA PRO A 77 -16.39 9.38 3.44
C PRO A 77 -16.02 9.64 1.99
N PHE A 78 -17.01 9.90 1.14
CA PHE A 78 -16.75 10.35 -0.22
C PHE A 78 -16.06 11.70 -0.19
N CYS A 79 -14.95 11.81 -0.92
CA CYS A 79 -14.26 13.07 -1.14
C CYS A 79 -14.63 13.55 -2.53
N ASP A 80 -15.38 14.66 -2.62
CA ASP A 80 -15.81 15.20 -3.91
C ASP A 80 -14.67 15.98 -4.59
N THR A 81 -13.90 16.73 -3.80
CA THR A 81 -12.75 17.55 -4.27
C THR A 81 -11.44 17.18 -3.58
N GLU A 82 -10.31 17.64 -4.14
CA GLU A 82 -8.98 17.40 -3.55
C GLU A 82 -8.81 18.07 -2.19
N ALA A 83 -9.53 19.17 -1.95
CA ALA A 83 -9.54 19.89 -0.68
C ALA A 83 -10.29 19.12 0.42
N ASP A 84 -11.23 18.24 0.04
CA ASP A 84 -11.99 17.41 0.96
C ASP A 84 -11.25 16.11 1.35
N TRP A 85 -10.11 15.82 0.70
CA TRP A 85 -9.33 14.61 0.94
C TRP A 85 -8.68 14.59 2.34
N PRO A 86 -8.97 13.59 3.18
CA PRO A 86 -8.37 13.50 4.51
C PRO A 86 -6.99 12.83 4.48
N ASN A 87 -6.19 13.05 5.53
CA ASN A 87 -4.84 12.49 5.65
C ASN A 87 -4.80 11.08 6.26
N ASP A 88 -5.95 10.44 6.45
CA ASP A 88 -6.09 9.15 7.12
C ASP A 88 -6.63 8.04 6.21
N ILE A 89 -6.64 8.26 4.88
CA ILE A 89 -7.10 7.28 3.88
C ILE A 89 -6.12 7.13 2.70
N ALA A 90 -6.20 5.97 2.03
CA ALA A 90 -5.55 5.69 0.74
C ALA A 90 -6.50 4.93 -0.18
N ALA A 91 -6.45 5.22 -1.48
CA ALA A 91 -7.08 4.37 -2.48
C ALA A 91 -6.19 3.17 -2.80
N ILE A 92 -6.75 1.97 -2.83
CA ILE A 92 -6.01 0.74 -3.12
C ILE A 92 -6.53 0.14 -4.41
N TYR A 93 -5.66 -0.02 -5.39
CA TYR A 93 -5.93 -0.71 -6.65
C TYR A 93 -5.21 -2.05 -6.65
N THR A 94 -6.00 -3.12 -6.68
CA THR A 94 -5.49 -4.49 -6.57
C THR A 94 -5.36 -5.14 -7.94
N LYS A 95 -4.45 -6.11 -8.04
CA LYS A 95 -4.30 -6.96 -9.22
C LYS A 95 -5.45 -7.94 -9.42
N ARG A 96 -6.14 -8.28 -8.34
CA ARG A 96 -7.20 -9.30 -8.29
C ARG A 96 -8.43 -8.76 -7.58
N MET A 97 -9.57 -9.42 -7.79
CA MET A 97 -10.81 -9.11 -7.09
C MET A 97 -10.60 -9.15 -5.58
N VAL A 98 -11.03 -8.10 -4.90
CA VAL A 98 -10.92 -7.97 -3.45
C VAL A 98 -11.95 -8.89 -2.79
N VAL A 99 -11.48 -9.70 -1.84
CA VAL A 99 -12.38 -10.38 -0.89
C VAL A 99 -12.71 -9.38 0.21
N VAL A 100 -14.00 -9.14 0.43
CA VAL A 100 -14.46 -8.15 1.41
C VAL A 100 -14.15 -8.66 2.81
N GLU A 101 -13.31 -7.90 3.52
CA GLU A 101 -13.00 -8.15 4.92
C GLU A 101 -13.89 -7.27 5.83
N PRO A 102 -14.23 -7.74 7.04
CA PRO A 102 -14.92 -6.91 8.01
C PRO A 102 -14.13 -5.63 8.33
N PHE A 103 -14.83 -4.50 8.46
CA PHE A 103 -14.23 -3.17 8.65
C PHE A 103 -13.36 -3.03 9.93
N ASN A 104 -13.42 -4.00 10.85
CA ASN A 104 -12.65 -4.04 12.10
C ASN A 104 -11.42 -4.96 12.03
N VAL A 105 -11.11 -5.53 10.86
CA VAL A 105 -9.89 -6.32 10.63
C VAL A 105 -8.77 -5.38 10.17
N LEU A 106 -7.63 -5.45 10.85
CA LEU A 106 -6.42 -4.74 10.44
C LEU A 106 -5.77 -5.50 9.28
N LEU A 107 -5.53 -4.79 8.18
CA LEU A 107 -4.89 -5.27 6.97
C LEU A 107 -3.50 -4.64 6.83
N ALA A 108 -2.59 -5.39 6.23
CA ALA A 108 -1.33 -4.87 5.71
C ALA A 108 -1.36 -4.97 4.18
N VAL A 109 -1.30 -3.83 3.50
CA VAL A 109 -1.44 -3.75 2.04
C VAL A 109 -0.12 -3.28 1.46
N THR A 110 0.42 -4.06 0.53
CA THR A 110 1.66 -3.75 -0.17
C THR A 110 1.37 -3.34 -1.60
N GLY A 111 1.87 -2.19 -2.05
CA GLY A 111 1.69 -1.72 -3.42
C GLY A 111 2.65 -0.60 -3.78
N VAL A 112 2.60 -0.14 -5.03
CA VAL A 112 3.40 0.98 -5.53
C VAL A 112 2.74 2.30 -5.12
N LEU A 113 3.46 3.14 -4.38
CA LEU A 113 2.94 4.42 -3.91
C LEU A 113 2.82 5.41 -5.07
N ASP A 114 1.64 5.97 -5.24
CA ASP A 114 1.34 7.05 -6.18
C ASP A 114 0.69 8.23 -5.44
N LEU A 115 1.22 9.43 -5.69
CA LEU A 115 0.86 10.68 -5.01
C LEU A 115 0.18 11.71 -5.95
N GLU A 116 -0.03 11.36 -7.21
CA GLU A 116 -0.69 12.27 -8.15
C GLU A 116 -2.18 12.40 -7.83
N SER A 117 -2.84 13.44 -8.32
CA SER A 117 -4.30 13.47 -8.25
C SER A 117 -4.88 12.61 -9.37
N TYR A 118 -5.79 11.71 -9.04
CA TYR A 118 -6.44 10.82 -10.00
C TYR A 118 -7.91 10.67 -9.68
N ARG A 119 -8.74 10.89 -10.70
CA ARG A 119 -10.16 10.55 -10.67
C ARG A 119 -10.38 9.27 -11.46
N ASP A 120 -10.81 8.24 -10.76
CA ASP A 120 -11.11 6.95 -11.35
C ASP A 120 -12.31 7.06 -12.31
N PRO A 121 -12.17 6.62 -13.57
CA PRO A 121 -13.23 6.77 -14.57
C PRO A 121 -14.41 5.83 -14.35
N ASP A 122 -14.21 4.72 -13.63
CA ASP A 122 -15.24 3.68 -13.43
C ASP A 122 -16.11 3.99 -12.20
N THR A 123 -15.49 4.47 -11.13
CA THR A 123 -16.14 4.76 -9.84
C THR A 123 -16.39 6.25 -9.62
N GLY A 124 -15.72 7.12 -10.37
CA GLY A 124 -15.70 8.57 -10.14
C GLY A 124 -14.90 8.99 -8.90
N PHE A 125 -14.26 8.05 -8.20
CA PHE A 125 -13.56 8.31 -6.94
C PHE A 125 -12.30 9.15 -7.17
N LEU A 126 -12.18 10.25 -6.44
CA LEU A 126 -10.99 11.09 -6.44
C LEU A 126 -10.01 10.60 -5.38
N SER A 127 -8.75 10.47 -5.76
CA SER A 127 -7.67 10.12 -4.84
C SER A 127 -6.45 11.01 -5.02
N ARG A 128 -5.80 11.31 -3.89
CA ARG A 128 -4.49 11.97 -3.85
C ARG A 128 -3.36 11.02 -3.52
N LEU A 129 -3.63 10.00 -2.70
CA LEU A 129 -2.67 8.96 -2.34
C LEU A 129 -3.25 7.59 -2.68
N ARG A 130 -2.45 6.80 -3.41
CA ARG A 130 -2.82 5.48 -3.91
C ARG A 130 -1.73 4.45 -3.67
N LEU A 131 -2.14 3.20 -3.47
CA LEU A 131 -1.30 2.04 -3.72
C LEU A 131 -1.80 1.34 -4.99
N MET A 132 -0.93 1.29 -5.99
CA MET A 132 -1.16 0.57 -7.24
C MET A 132 -0.61 -0.85 -7.13
N ASP A 133 -1.11 -1.76 -7.97
CA ASP A 133 -0.54 -3.10 -8.12
C ASP A 133 -0.50 -3.95 -6.84
N ALA A 134 -1.43 -3.67 -5.92
CA ALA A 134 -1.58 -4.37 -4.64
C ALA A 134 -2.13 -5.81 -4.78
#